data_AF-A0A022QK68-F1
#
_entry.id   AF-A0A022QK68-F1
#
_cell.length_a   1.000
_cell.length_b   1.000
_cell.length_c   1.000
_cell.angle_alpha   90.00
_cell.angle_beta   90.00
_cell.angle_gamma   90.00
#
_symmetry.space_group_name_H-M   'P 1'
#
loop_
_entity.id
_entity.type
_entity.pdbx_description
1 polymer ?
#
loop_
_entity_poly.entity_id
_entity_poly.type
_entity_poly.pdbx_seq_one_letter_code
_entity_poly.pdbx_strand_id
1 'polypeptide(L)'
;GVDHKRAAAPPPPPGLGFRPKKPSAVATKLKRSSHMSNLYTRVKGKVEGSSKPSRPERKPRFGAAAAAAGGGKQGMADALAEISKRSVYFQQIEEDVKKYAGAVKEVKIAISSFKTSDKAELIKFNKYVESHLEKLTDENQVLVRFEDFPHKKLEALRMAAALYTKLDTIANTLKNWPIVSPVAQLLDKADQYLSKIKLQLDALERTKDQDTKELLSQNITFDFSVLTRIKELMVDLSSNCMDLALKEKRENRDGKKKNNNGSAKMLWRAFQFGFRVYKFAGGHDDRADKLIREVAQEIETEN
;
A
#
# COMPACT_ATOMS: atom_id res chain seq x y z
N GLY A 1 -2.27 66.92 48.69
CA GLY A 1 -2.57 65.48 48.73
C GLY A 1 -3.50 65.14 47.59
N VAL A 2 -3.10 64.19 46.75
CA VAL A 2 -3.98 63.34 45.94
C VAL A 2 -3.20 62.06 45.67
N ASP A 3 -3.50 61.00 46.42
CA ASP A 3 -3.04 59.62 46.19
C ASP A 3 -3.64 59.07 44.89
N HIS A 4 -2.82 58.53 43.97
CA HIS A 4 -3.31 57.64 42.91
C HIS A 4 -2.48 56.34 42.86
N LYS A 5 -3.20 55.25 43.12
CA LYS A 5 -2.77 53.85 43.17
C LYS A 5 -2.07 53.38 41.90
N ARG A 6 -0.97 52.64 42.06
CA ARG A 6 -0.39 51.75 41.05
C ARG A 6 -1.40 50.63 40.71
N ALA A 7 -1.86 50.58 39.46
CA ALA A 7 -2.53 49.40 38.89
C ALA A 7 -1.50 48.56 38.13
N ALA A 8 -1.31 47.31 38.53
CA ALA A 8 -0.48 46.34 37.84
C ALA A 8 -1.20 45.84 36.58
N ALA A 9 -0.53 45.87 35.43
CA ALA A 9 -1.01 45.27 34.19
C ALA A 9 -1.03 43.73 34.29
N PRO A 10 -2.02 43.05 33.69
CA PRO A 10 -2.08 41.58 33.70
C PRO A 10 -0.96 40.97 32.85
N PRO A 11 -0.47 39.76 33.20
CA PRO A 11 0.65 39.14 32.48
C PRO A 11 0.25 38.73 31.05
N PRO A 12 1.19 38.81 30.08
CA PRO A 12 0.96 38.45 28.69
C PRO A 12 0.65 36.96 28.53
N PRO A 13 -0.20 36.57 27.55
CA PRO A 13 -0.55 35.18 27.30
C PRO A 13 0.66 34.36 26.83
N PRO A 14 0.77 33.08 27.23
CA PRO A 14 1.86 32.18 26.84
C PRO A 14 1.99 32.06 25.31
N GLY A 15 3.21 32.25 24.82
CA GLY A 15 3.55 32.22 23.41
C GLY A 15 3.10 30.94 22.70
N LEU A 16 2.58 31.13 21.50
CA LEU A 16 2.22 30.09 20.53
C LEU A 16 3.38 29.12 20.35
N GLY A 17 3.20 27.91 20.89
CA GLY A 17 4.13 26.81 20.77
C GLY A 17 4.49 26.50 19.32
N PHE A 18 5.77 26.21 19.15
CA PHE A 18 6.41 25.58 18.01
C PHE A 18 5.46 24.82 17.08
N ARG A 19 5.22 25.36 15.88
CA ARG A 19 4.71 24.56 14.77
C ARG A 19 5.77 23.52 14.39
N PRO A 20 5.47 22.21 14.38
CA PRO A 20 6.38 21.24 13.80
C PRO A 20 6.54 21.56 12.31
N LYS A 21 7.79 21.69 11.86
CA LYS A 21 8.14 21.82 10.44
C LYS A 21 7.60 20.59 9.70
N LYS A 22 6.78 20.83 8.67
CA LYS A 22 6.32 19.77 7.76
C LYS A 22 7.55 19.08 7.14
N PRO A 23 7.56 17.74 7.00
CA PRO A 23 8.63 17.06 6.27
C PRO A 23 8.69 17.59 4.84
N SER A 24 9.91 17.78 4.32
CA SER A 24 10.15 18.35 3.00
C SER A 24 9.38 17.57 1.94
N ALA A 25 8.59 18.28 1.13
CA ALA A 25 7.89 17.69 0.02
C ALA A 25 8.92 17.07 -0.95
N VAL A 26 8.88 15.73 -1.08
CA VAL A 26 9.38 15.06 -2.27
C VAL A 26 8.64 15.70 -3.45
N ALA A 27 9.32 16.00 -4.55
CA ALA A 27 8.72 16.63 -5.72
C ALA A 27 7.61 15.74 -6.30
N THR A 28 6.37 15.94 -5.85
CA THR A 28 5.19 15.22 -6.34
C THR A 28 4.42 16.13 -7.28
N LYS A 29 3.84 15.57 -8.34
CA LYS A 29 2.99 16.34 -9.27
C LYS A 29 1.62 16.67 -8.67
N LEU A 30 1.30 16.09 -7.52
CA LEU A 30 0.00 16.14 -6.87
C LEU A 30 -0.14 17.38 -5.99
N LYS A 31 -1.14 18.22 -6.28
CA LYS A 31 -1.45 19.44 -5.54
C LYS A 31 -2.77 19.29 -4.78
N ARG A 32 -2.78 19.78 -3.53
CA ARG A 32 -4.00 19.86 -2.72
C ARG A 32 -4.80 21.10 -3.14
N SER A 33 -5.99 20.92 -3.68
CA SER A 33 -6.85 21.99 -4.18
C SER A 33 -7.72 22.59 -3.06
N SER A 34 -7.83 23.92 -3.01
CA SER A 34 -8.71 24.66 -2.10
C SER A 34 -10.19 24.55 -2.48
N HIS A 35 -10.50 24.18 -3.73
CA HIS A 35 -11.87 24.20 -4.26
C HIS A 35 -12.54 22.82 -4.29
N MET A 36 -11.78 21.72 -4.17
CA MET A 36 -12.33 20.35 -4.30
C MET A 36 -13.44 20.01 -3.32
N SER A 37 -13.34 20.50 -2.08
CA SER A 37 -14.40 20.28 -1.08
C SER A 37 -15.69 21.02 -1.46
N ASN A 38 -15.56 22.25 -1.97
CA ASN A 38 -16.71 23.06 -2.40
C ASN A 38 -17.35 22.50 -3.67
N LEU A 39 -16.53 21.96 -4.59
CA LEU A 39 -17.01 21.29 -5.79
C LEU A 39 -17.78 20.02 -5.44
N TYR A 40 -17.24 19.18 -4.55
CA TYR A 40 -17.95 17.98 -4.09
C TYR A 40 -19.29 18.31 -3.44
N THR A 41 -19.34 19.29 -2.53
CA THR A 41 -20.61 19.70 -1.89
C THR A 41 -21.60 20.27 -2.92
N ARG A 42 -21.13 21.04 -3.90
CA ARG A 42 -21.97 21.64 -4.95
C ARG A 42 -22.58 20.59 -5.87
N VAL A 43 -21.76 19.68 -6.39
CA VAL A 43 -22.25 18.62 -7.30
C VAL A 43 -23.10 17.61 -6.53
N LYS A 44 -22.72 17.27 -5.29
CA LYS A 44 -23.51 16.39 -4.42
C LYS A 44 -24.89 16.98 -4.13
N GLY A 45 -24.99 18.26 -3.78
CA GLY A 45 -26.26 18.93 -3.51
C GLY A 45 -27.19 19.04 -4.73
N LYS A 46 -26.64 18.95 -5.94
CA LYS A 46 -27.40 18.98 -7.21
C LYS A 46 -27.85 17.60 -7.69
N VAL A 47 -27.11 16.53 -7.39
CA VAL A 47 -27.40 15.17 -7.87
C VAL A 47 -28.15 14.32 -6.84
N GLU A 48 -27.88 14.52 -5.56
CA GLU A 48 -28.43 13.72 -4.46
C GLU A 48 -29.32 14.62 -3.58
N GLY A 49 -30.57 14.83 -4.01
CA GLY A 49 -31.62 15.39 -3.16
C GLY A 49 -31.63 14.70 -1.80
N SER A 50 -31.71 15.52 -0.74
CA SER A 50 -31.54 15.17 0.68
C SER A 50 -32.09 13.78 1.08
N SER A 51 -31.20 12.79 1.18
CA SER A 51 -31.49 11.50 1.82
C SER A 51 -30.59 11.28 3.03
N LYS A 52 -31.21 11.12 4.19
CA LYS A 52 -30.60 10.85 5.50
C LYS A 52 -29.83 9.52 5.49
N PRO A 53 -28.71 9.40 6.21
CA PRO A 53 -27.95 8.17 6.28
C PRO A 53 -28.49 7.24 7.39
N SER A 54 -28.72 5.98 7.05
CA SER A 54 -28.84 4.88 8.02
C SER A 54 -27.74 3.84 7.80
N ARG A 55 -27.25 3.37 8.93
CA ARG A 55 -25.99 2.71 9.26
C ARG A 55 -25.93 1.25 8.78
N PRO A 56 -24.79 0.74 8.29
CA PRO A 56 -24.62 -0.69 8.05
C PRO A 56 -24.16 -1.42 9.33
N GLU A 57 -24.89 -2.46 9.71
CA GLU A 57 -24.50 -3.45 10.72
C GLU A 57 -23.51 -4.47 10.15
N ARG A 58 -22.51 -4.84 10.95
CA ARG A 58 -21.52 -5.88 10.66
C ARG A 58 -21.87 -7.16 11.42
N LYS A 59 -21.79 -8.31 10.76
CA LYS A 59 -21.47 -9.64 11.35
C LYS A 59 -20.07 -10.05 10.84
N PRO A 60 -19.35 -11.08 11.37
CA PRO A 60 -19.64 -11.98 12.49
C PRO A 60 -18.48 -12.10 13.52
N ARG A 61 -18.71 -12.79 14.65
CA ARG A 61 -17.64 -13.43 15.45
C ARG A 61 -18.16 -14.75 16.01
N PHE A 62 -17.52 -15.85 15.61
CA PHE A 62 -17.72 -17.18 16.16
C PHE A 62 -16.91 -17.31 17.46
N GLY A 63 -17.55 -17.83 18.51
CA GLY A 63 -16.93 -18.25 19.76
C GLY A 63 -16.48 -19.71 19.70
N ALA A 64 -15.52 -20.04 20.56
CA ALA A 64 -14.86 -21.34 20.67
C ALA A 64 -15.38 -22.18 21.86
N ALA A 65 -14.90 -23.44 21.90
CA ALA A 65 -15.01 -24.52 22.90
C ALA A 65 -16.20 -25.50 22.68
N ALA A 66 -16.07 -26.83 22.83
CA ALA A 66 -15.02 -27.72 23.31
C ALA A 66 -15.19 -29.14 22.72
N ALA A 67 -14.13 -29.94 22.69
CA ALA A 67 -14.21 -31.40 22.62
C ALA A 67 -13.07 -32.02 23.44
N ALA A 68 -13.39 -33.05 24.23
CA ALA A 68 -12.48 -33.81 25.07
C ALA A 68 -12.25 -35.21 24.47
N ALA A 69 -11.01 -35.71 24.59
CA ALA A 69 -10.62 -37.13 24.70
C ALA A 69 -9.11 -37.15 24.99
N GLY A 70 -8.65 -37.74 26.10
CA GLY A 70 -8.02 -39.07 26.13
C GLY A 70 -6.57 -39.01 25.61
N GLY A 71 -5.50 -39.36 26.30
CA GLY A 71 -5.28 -40.20 27.47
C GLY A 71 -3.93 -40.89 27.26
N GLY A 72 -3.02 -40.80 28.24
CA GLY A 72 -2.04 -41.84 28.53
C GLY A 72 -0.65 -41.82 27.85
N LYS A 73 0.34 -42.02 28.73
CA LYS A 73 1.63 -42.73 28.55
C LYS A 73 2.86 -41.94 28.09
N GLN A 74 3.42 -41.26 29.09
CA GLN A 74 4.74 -41.52 29.66
C GLN A 74 5.47 -42.79 29.12
N GLY A 75 6.67 -42.58 28.55
CA GLY A 75 7.67 -43.64 28.35
C GLY A 75 8.12 -43.93 26.91
N MET A 76 8.54 -42.93 26.12
CA MET A 76 9.21 -43.14 24.82
C MET A 76 10.12 -41.95 24.41
N ALA A 77 10.78 -41.28 25.34
CA ALA A 77 11.64 -40.13 24.98
C ALA A 77 13.03 -40.57 24.48
N ASP A 78 13.63 -41.56 25.12
CA ASP A 78 15.01 -41.96 24.81
C ASP A 78 15.13 -42.88 23.58
N ALA A 79 14.12 -43.71 23.29
CA ALA A 79 14.12 -44.55 22.08
C ALA A 79 13.79 -43.77 20.79
N LEU A 80 13.00 -42.69 20.89
CA LEU A 80 12.73 -41.77 19.77
C LEU A 80 13.91 -40.81 19.53
N ALA A 81 14.67 -40.43 20.55
CA ALA A 81 15.89 -39.65 20.38
C ALA A 81 16.96 -40.41 19.58
N GLU A 82 16.99 -41.74 19.66
CA GLU A 82 17.98 -42.59 18.98
C GLU A 82 17.59 -42.95 17.54
N ILE A 83 16.30 -43.20 17.25
CA ILE A 83 15.80 -43.40 15.87
C ILE A 83 15.71 -42.07 15.11
N SER A 84 15.40 -40.96 15.79
CA SER A 84 15.38 -39.63 15.18
C SER A 84 16.79 -39.17 14.76
N LYS A 85 17.84 -39.49 15.53
CA LYS A 85 19.24 -39.24 15.15
C LYS A 85 19.73 -40.06 13.94
N ARG A 86 19.00 -41.10 13.53
CA ARG A 86 19.30 -41.92 12.35
C ARG A 86 18.23 -41.82 11.27
N SER A 87 17.29 -40.90 11.39
CA SER A 87 16.27 -40.73 10.35
C SER A 87 16.95 -40.20 9.09
N VAL A 88 16.53 -40.72 7.94
CA VAL A 88 17.00 -40.31 6.60
C VAL A 88 17.01 -38.79 6.45
N TYR A 89 16.08 -38.09 7.12
CA TYR A 89 16.00 -36.64 7.14
C TYR A 89 17.22 -35.95 7.78
N PHE A 90 17.72 -36.41 8.94
CA PHE A 90 18.90 -35.81 9.56
C PHE A 90 20.18 -36.12 8.77
N GLN A 91 20.26 -37.33 8.19
CA GLN A 91 21.35 -37.68 7.28
C GLN A 91 21.34 -36.77 6.04
N GLN A 92 20.16 -36.51 5.47
CA GLN A 92 20.01 -35.59 4.34
C GLN A 92 20.44 -34.16 4.68
N ILE A 93 20.12 -33.67 5.89
CA ILE A 93 20.59 -32.36 6.36
C ILE A 93 22.12 -32.34 6.50
N GLU A 94 22.72 -33.38 7.09
CA GLU A 94 24.18 -33.44 7.21
C GLU A 94 24.88 -33.57 5.85
N GLU A 95 24.29 -34.30 4.92
CA GLU A 95 24.74 -34.38 3.53
C GLU A 95 24.64 -33.01 2.85
N ASP A 96 23.52 -32.29 3.00
CA ASP A 96 23.34 -30.95 2.44
C ASP A 96 24.34 -29.96 3.04
N VAL A 97 24.59 -30.02 4.35
CA VAL A 97 25.62 -29.21 5.02
C VAL A 97 26.99 -29.45 4.40
N LYS A 98 27.37 -30.72 4.15
CA LYS A 98 28.66 -31.07 3.54
C LYS A 98 28.72 -30.67 2.05
N LYS A 99 27.68 -31.02 1.30
CA LYS A 99 27.59 -30.84 -0.15
C LYS A 99 27.53 -29.37 -0.55
N TYR A 100 26.77 -28.56 0.18
CA TYR A 100 26.57 -27.14 -0.11
C TYR A 100 27.40 -26.21 0.78
N ALA A 101 28.33 -26.73 1.60
CA ALA A 101 29.18 -25.93 2.49
C ALA A 101 29.85 -24.74 1.80
N GLY A 102 30.41 -24.96 0.60
CA GLY A 102 31.07 -23.90 -0.18
C GLY A 102 30.09 -22.81 -0.59
N ALA A 103 28.96 -23.20 -1.19
CA ALA A 103 27.91 -22.29 -1.61
C ALA A 103 27.30 -21.50 -0.44
N VAL A 104 27.02 -22.14 0.69
CA VAL A 104 26.46 -21.48 1.88
C VAL A 104 27.47 -20.49 2.48
N LYS A 105 28.76 -20.83 2.52
CA LYS A 105 29.82 -19.90 2.97
C LYS A 105 29.94 -18.69 2.04
N GLU A 106 29.87 -18.91 0.73
CA GLU A 106 29.88 -17.83 -0.26
C GLU A 106 28.67 -16.90 -0.08
N VAL A 107 27.46 -17.47 0.05
CA VAL A 107 26.24 -16.72 0.32
C VAL A 107 26.33 -15.98 1.66
N LYS A 108 26.88 -16.58 2.71
CA LYS A 108 27.12 -15.93 4.01
C LYS A 108 27.97 -14.67 3.84
N ILE A 109 29.11 -14.77 3.14
CA ILE A 109 30.01 -13.63 2.89
C ILE A 109 29.30 -12.56 2.04
N ALA A 110 28.61 -12.99 0.99
CA ALA A 110 27.87 -12.12 0.10
C ALA A 110 26.78 -11.33 0.86
N ILE A 111 25.93 -12.01 1.64
CA ILE A 111 24.88 -11.35 2.44
C ILE A 111 25.52 -10.38 3.44
N SER A 112 26.59 -10.78 4.12
CA SER A 112 27.24 -9.95 5.15
C SER A 112 27.80 -8.66 4.57
N SER A 113 28.44 -8.73 3.41
CA SER A 113 29.04 -7.59 2.71
C SER A 113 28.06 -6.76 1.88
N PHE A 114 26.90 -7.33 1.52
CA PHE A 114 25.94 -6.67 0.63
C PHE A 114 25.40 -5.37 1.22
N LYS A 115 25.49 -4.29 0.44
CA LYS A 115 24.86 -3.00 0.73
C LYS A 115 24.38 -2.45 -0.60
N THR A 116 23.15 -1.96 -0.66
CA THR A 116 22.64 -1.33 -1.87
C THR A 116 21.61 -0.27 -1.52
N SER A 117 21.51 0.70 -2.43
CA SER A 117 20.41 1.64 -2.52
C SER A 117 19.58 1.50 -3.78
N ASP A 118 19.98 0.59 -4.67
CA ASP A 118 19.24 0.32 -5.88
C ASP A 118 18.31 -0.87 -5.71
N LYS A 119 17.07 -0.68 -6.15
CA LYS A 119 16.03 -1.70 -6.10
C LYS A 119 16.35 -2.88 -7.02
N ALA A 120 16.85 -2.64 -8.22
CA ALA A 120 17.10 -3.72 -9.18
C ALA A 120 18.26 -4.61 -8.71
N GLU A 121 19.30 -4.00 -8.15
CA GLU A 121 20.38 -4.71 -7.46
C GLU A 121 19.86 -5.55 -6.28
N LEU A 122 19.00 -4.98 -5.42
CA LEU A 122 18.42 -5.72 -4.28
C LEU A 122 17.63 -6.95 -4.76
N ILE A 123 16.77 -6.79 -5.76
CA ILE A 123 15.96 -7.90 -6.29
C ILE A 123 16.86 -8.96 -6.95
N LYS A 124 17.86 -8.52 -7.72
CA LYS A 124 18.81 -9.43 -8.39
C LYS A 124 19.63 -10.21 -7.36
N PHE A 125 20.11 -9.53 -6.32
CA PHE A 125 20.86 -10.14 -5.23
C PHE A 125 20.00 -11.12 -4.43
N ASN A 126 18.76 -10.75 -4.10
CA ASN A 126 17.84 -11.67 -3.43
C ASN A 126 17.62 -12.95 -4.24
N LYS A 127 17.39 -12.83 -5.56
CA LYS A 127 17.26 -14.00 -6.44
C LYS A 127 18.53 -14.87 -6.48
N TYR A 128 19.70 -14.24 -6.48
CA TYR A 128 20.98 -14.96 -6.39
C TYR A 128 21.05 -15.78 -5.09
N VAL A 129 20.74 -15.17 -3.95
CA VAL A 129 20.72 -15.85 -2.65
C VAL A 129 19.71 -17.01 -2.64
N GLU A 130 18.46 -16.76 -3.05
CA GLU A 130 17.43 -17.81 -3.08
C GLU A 130 17.81 -18.99 -3.98
N SER A 131 18.46 -18.76 -5.12
CA SER A 131 18.91 -19.84 -6.02
C SER A 131 19.98 -20.79 -5.43
N HIS A 132 20.61 -20.36 -4.33
CA HIS A 132 21.53 -21.20 -3.56
C HIS A 132 20.80 -21.90 -2.42
N LEU A 133 19.86 -21.21 -1.76
CA LEU A 133 19.12 -21.73 -0.61
C LEU A 133 18.01 -22.73 -1.00
N GLU A 134 17.39 -22.58 -2.17
CA GLU A 134 16.35 -23.50 -2.68
C GLU A 134 16.84 -24.93 -2.93
N LYS A 135 18.17 -25.13 -2.99
CA LYS A 135 18.81 -26.44 -3.18
C LYS A 135 18.90 -27.25 -1.89
N LEU A 136 18.63 -26.62 -0.74
CA LEU A 136 18.70 -27.22 0.59
C LEU A 136 17.36 -27.90 0.91
N THR A 137 17.42 -29.10 1.48
CA THR A 137 16.22 -29.85 1.90
C THR A 137 15.50 -29.15 3.05
N ASP A 138 16.27 -28.64 4.02
CA ASP A 138 15.77 -27.81 5.11
C ASP A 138 16.73 -26.65 5.32
N GLU A 139 16.39 -25.50 4.72
CA GLU A 139 17.21 -24.30 4.80
C GLU A 139 17.55 -23.92 6.25
N ASN A 140 16.55 -23.89 7.13
CA ASN A 140 16.75 -23.41 8.49
C ASN A 140 17.69 -24.33 9.28
N GLN A 141 17.50 -25.66 9.17
CA GLN A 141 18.36 -26.62 9.84
C GLN A 141 19.79 -26.65 9.29
N VAL A 142 19.95 -26.47 7.97
CA VAL A 142 21.28 -26.41 7.34
C VAL A 142 22.00 -25.12 7.74
N LEU A 143 21.34 -23.96 7.64
CA LEU A 143 21.94 -22.66 7.92
C LEU A 143 22.37 -22.48 9.37
N VAL A 144 21.61 -23.05 10.33
CA VAL A 144 21.96 -23.04 11.77
C VAL A 144 23.29 -23.74 12.07
N ARG A 145 23.75 -24.67 11.21
CA ARG A 145 25.05 -25.34 11.37
C ARG A 145 26.24 -24.45 10.96
N PHE A 146 25.98 -23.31 10.34
CA PHE A 146 27.01 -22.34 9.97
C PHE A 146 27.03 -21.22 11.02
N GLU A 147 28.08 -21.19 11.85
CA GLU A 147 28.27 -20.14 12.85
C GLU A 147 28.19 -18.74 12.22
N ASP A 148 27.62 -17.78 12.93
CA ASP A 148 27.47 -16.38 12.50
C ASP A 148 26.76 -16.17 11.15
N PHE A 149 25.87 -17.08 10.74
CA PHE A 149 25.08 -16.86 9.53
C PHE A 149 24.16 -15.63 9.72
N PRO A 150 24.11 -14.68 8.77
CA PRO A 150 23.39 -13.41 8.92
C PRO A 150 21.87 -13.55 8.72
N HIS A 151 21.21 -14.38 9.52
CA HIS A 151 19.77 -14.68 9.41
C HIS A 151 18.90 -13.43 9.40
N LYS A 152 19.15 -12.48 10.32
CA LYS A 152 18.38 -11.23 10.39
C LYS A 152 18.46 -10.41 9.10
N LYS A 153 19.64 -10.38 8.47
CA LYS A 153 19.86 -9.66 7.23
C LYS A 153 19.24 -10.39 6.03
N LEU A 154 19.30 -11.72 6.01
CA LEU A 154 18.61 -12.55 5.02
C LEU A 154 17.09 -12.30 5.04
N GLU A 155 16.48 -12.34 6.23
CA GLU A 155 15.04 -12.07 6.37
C GLU A 155 14.68 -10.63 5.99
N ALA A 156 15.52 -9.65 6.34
CA ALA A 156 15.36 -8.27 5.90
C ALA A 156 15.43 -8.11 4.37
N LEU A 157 16.33 -8.84 3.69
CA LEU A 157 16.44 -8.86 2.23
C LEU A 157 15.19 -9.46 1.58
N ARG A 158 14.72 -10.60 2.09
CA ARG A 158 13.48 -11.25 1.64
C ARG A 158 12.29 -10.33 1.78
N MET A 159 12.15 -9.71 2.94
CA MET A 159 11.07 -8.77 3.24
C MET A 159 11.11 -7.56 2.30
N ALA A 160 12.28 -6.95 2.10
CA ALA A 160 12.44 -5.82 1.19
C ALA A 160 12.14 -6.20 -0.27
N ALA A 161 12.63 -7.35 -0.73
CA ALA A 161 12.40 -7.84 -2.09
C ALA A 161 10.91 -8.16 -2.34
N ALA A 162 10.25 -8.81 -1.37
CA ALA A 162 8.83 -9.09 -1.42
C ALA A 162 8.00 -7.79 -1.46
N LEU A 163 8.38 -6.81 -0.65
CA LEU A 163 7.72 -5.51 -0.60
C LEU A 163 7.86 -4.75 -1.93
N TYR A 164 9.07 -4.67 -2.50
CA TYR A 164 9.27 -4.07 -3.82
C TYR A 164 8.46 -4.77 -4.91
N THR A 165 8.48 -6.11 -4.93
CA THR A 165 7.73 -6.90 -5.92
C THR A 165 6.23 -6.64 -5.82
N LYS A 166 5.70 -6.55 -4.60
CA LYS A 166 4.28 -6.23 -4.35
C LYS A 166 3.92 -4.84 -4.86
N LEU A 167 4.74 -3.82 -4.55
CA LEU A 167 4.49 -2.44 -4.96
C LEU A 167 4.62 -2.26 -6.48
N ASP A 168 5.59 -2.94 -7.10
CA ASP A 168 5.73 -2.98 -8.55
C ASP A 168 4.54 -3.63 -9.24
N THR A 169 4.04 -4.73 -8.68
CA THR A 169 2.86 -5.39 -9.23
C THR A 169 1.67 -4.43 -9.24
N ILE A 170 1.49 -3.66 -8.17
CA ILE A 170 0.46 -2.61 -8.09
C ILE A 170 0.72 -1.54 -9.16
N ALA A 171 1.93 -0.99 -9.24
CA ALA A 171 2.29 0.05 -10.19
C ALA A 171 2.10 -0.39 -11.65
N ASN A 172 2.56 -1.60 -11.99
CA ASN A 172 2.43 -2.17 -13.33
C ASN A 172 0.95 -2.44 -13.68
N THR A 173 0.15 -2.91 -12.72
CA THR A 173 -1.30 -3.11 -12.93
C THR A 173 -1.99 -1.78 -13.24
N LEU A 174 -1.68 -0.72 -12.50
CA LEU A 174 -2.26 0.61 -12.76
C LEU A 174 -1.79 1.21 -14.09
N LYS A 175 -0.50 1.05 -14.43
CA LYS A 175 0.08 1.56 -15.68
C LYS A 175 -0.52 0.90 -16.91
N ASN A 176 -0.77 -0.41 -16.85
CA ASN A 176 -1.29 -1.21 -17.96
C ASN A 176 -2.82 -1.41 -17.86
N TRP A 177 -3.51 -0.57 -17.10
CA TRP A 177 -4.94 -0.73 -16.86
C TRP A 177 -5.74 -0.55 -18.17
N PRO A 178 -6.62 -1.50 -18.53
CA PRO A 178 -7.38 -1.40 -19.77
C PRO A 178 -8.44 -0.30 -19.67
N ILE A 179 -8.31 0.73 -20.50
CA ILE A 179 -9.28 1.83 -20.61
C ILE A 179 -10.26 1.48 -21.73
N VAL A 180 -11.34 0.78 -21.37
CA VAL A 180 -12.33 0.25 -22.32
C VAL A 180 -13.74 0.65 -21.92
N SER A 181 -14.59 0.84 -22.93
CA SER A 181 -16.04 0.98 -22.79
C SER A 181 -16.67 -0.37 -22.41
N PRO A 182 -17.77 -0.41 -21.62
CA PRO A 182 -18.51 0.70 -21.01
C PRO A 182 -17.84 1.30 -19.77
N VAL A 183 -17.83 2.63 -19.66
CA VAL A 183 -17.24 3.37 -18.52
C VAL A 183 -17.78 2.92 -17.17
N ALA A 184 -19.06 2.55 -17.08
CA ALA A 184 -19.65 2.07 -15.83
C ALA A 184 -18.90 0.87 -15.25
N GLN A 185 -18.58 -0.13 -16.09
CA GLN A 185 -17.84 -1.33 -15.66
C GLN A 185 -16.39 -1.02 -15.34
N LEU A 186 -15.77 -0.10 -16.10
CA LEU A 186 -14.42 0.38 -15.84
C LEU A 186 -14.33 1.03 -14.46
N LEU A 187 -15.28 1.92 -14.12
CA LEU A 187 -15.38 2.59 -12.83
C LEU A 187 -15.59 1.60 -11.68
N ASP A 188 -16.45 0.58 -11.87
CA ASP A 188 -16.67 -0.46 -10.85
C ASP A 188 -15.38 -1.22 -10.51
N LYS A 189 -14.63 -1.65 -11.54
CA LYS A 189 -13.34 -2.35 -11.33
C LYS A 189 -12.29 -1.43 -10.71
N ALA A 190 -12.20 -0.18 -11.18
CA ALA A 190 -11.24 0.78 -10.67
C ALA A 190 -11.52 1.16 -9.21
N ASP A 191 -12.79 1.30 -8.81
CA ASP A 191 -13.18 1.65 -7.45
C ASP A 191 -12.93 0.52 -6.44
N GLN A 192 -13.23 -0.73 -6.84
CA GLN A 192 -12.87 -1.92 -6.06
C GLN A 192 -11.35 -2.02 -5.87
N TYR A 193 -10.59 -1.79 -6.94
CA TYR A 193 -9.15 -1.85 -6.89
C TYR A 193 -8.53 -0.72 -6.04
N LEU A 194 -9.04 0.51 -6.14
CA LEU A 194 -8.69 1.62 -5.26
C LEU A 194 -8.91 1.25 -3.79
N SER A 195 -10.05 0.63 -3.48
CA SER A 195 -10.39 0.21 -2.11
C SER A 195 -9.39 -0.81 -1.56
N LYS A 196 -8.98 -1.77 -2.41
CA LYS A 196 -7.97 -2.78 -2.07
C LYS A 196 -6.59 -2.15 -1.86
N ILE A 197 -6.12 -1.33 -2.80
CA ILE A 197 -4.80 -0.68 -2.72
C ILE A 197 -4.74 0.25 -1.52
N LYS A 198 -5.79 1.04 -1.27
CA LYS A 198 -5.84 1.96 -0.14
C LYS A 198 -5.59 1.24 1.17
N LEU A 199 -6.25 0.11 1.42
CA LEU A 199 -6.02 -0.67 2.64
C LEU A 199 -4.56 -1.14 2.76
N GLN A 200 -3.98 -1.61 1.66
CA GLN A 200 -2.60 -2.11 1.64
C GLN A 200 -1.58 -0.99 1.84
N LEU A 201 -1.77 0.17 1.21
CA LEU A 201 -0.88 1.33 1.32
C LEU A 201 -1.02 2.02 2.67
N ASP A 202 -2.23 2.16 3.21
CA ASP A 202 -2.43 2.72 4.55
C ASP A 202 -1.76 1.83 5.62
N ALA A 203 -1.78 0.50 5.46
CA ALA A 203 -1.08 -0.41 6.37
C ALA A 203 0.45 -0.21 6.29
N LEU A 204 0.98 -0.11 5.07
CA LEU A 204 2.40 0.11 4.83
C LEU A 204 2.89 1.49 5.29
N GLU A 205 2.08 2.54 5.14
CA GLU A 205 2.42 3.87 5.64
C GLU A 205 2.53 3.91 7.17
N ARG A 206 1.80 3.05 7.89
CA ARG A 206 1.91 2.95 9.36
C ARG A 206 3.18 2.24 9.82
N THR A 207 3.65 1.26 9.06
CA THR A 207 4.87 0.49 9.40
C THR A 207 6.13 1.09 8.82
N LYS A 208 6.01 1.99 7.82
CA LYS A 208 7.13 2.61 7.09
C LYS A 208 8.29 3.05 7.97
N ASP A 209 8.05 3.80 9.05
CA ASP A 209 9.14 4.32 9.89
C ASP A 209 9.87 3.21 10.66
N GLN A 210 9.14 2.16 11.06
CA GLN A 210 9.70 0.99 11.70
C GLN A 210 10.49 0.14 10.70
N ASP A 211 9.89 -0.16 9.54
CA ASP A 211 10.51 -0.94 8.47
C ASP A 211 11.78 -0.24 7.96
N THR A 212 11.76 1.09 7.84
CA THR A 212 12.94 1.87 7.43
C THR A 212 14.08 1.71 8.43
N LYS A 213 13.79 1.81 9.74
CA LYS A 213 14.82 1.64 10.79
C LYS A 213 15.38 0.23 10.79
N GLU A 214 14.52 -0.77 10.64
CA GLU A 214 14.91 -2.18 10.64
C GLU A 214 15.80 -2.51 9.42
N LEU A 215 15.41 -2.08 8.22
CA LEU A 215 16.21 -2.26 7.00
C LEU A 215 17.55 -1.51 7.08
N LEU A 216 17.56 -0.27 7.58
CA LEU A 216 18.78 0.49 7.78
C LEU A 216 19.74 -0.16 8.78
N SER A 217 19.21 -0.77 9.84
CA SER A 217 20.04 -1.55 10.80
C SER A 217 20.79 -2.70 10.12
N GLN A 218 20.27 -3.19 8.99
CA GLN A 218 20.87 -4.24 8.16
C GLN A 218 21.64 -3.69 6.95
N ASN A 219 21.88 -2.38 6.85
CA ASN A 219 22.49 -1.69 5.70
C ASN A 219 21.70 -1.84 4.38
N ILE A 220 20.38 -2.00 4.48
CA ILE A 220 19.47 -2.06 3.34
C ILE A 220 18.68 -0.76 3.31
N THR A 221 18.69 -0.06 2.18
CA THR A 221 17.86 1.13 2.00
C THR A 221 16.66 0.78 1.13
N PHE A 222 15.48 1.29 1.53
CA PHE A 222 14.24 1.07 0.80
C PHE A 222 13.68 2.40 0.31
N ASP A 223 13.43 2.50 -0.99
CA ASP A 223 12.85 3.68 -1.58
C ASP A 223 11.31 3.64 -1.51
N PHE A 224 10.76 4.37 -0.55
CA PHE A 224 9.32 4.54 -0.40
C PHE A 224 8.71 5.55 -1.39
N SER A 225 9.49 6.16 -2.29
CA SER A 225 8.97 7.03 -3.36
C SER A 225 7.99 6.29 -4.28
N VAL A 226 8.10 4.95 -4.38
CA VAL A 226 7.15 4.09 -5.09
C VAL A 226 5.70 4.25 -4.60
N LEU A 227 5.48 4.59 -3.33
CA LEU A 227 4.13 4.87 -2.80
C LEU A 227 3.52 6.11 -3.44
N THR A 228 4.33 7.16 -3.58
CA THR A 228 3.96 8.37 -4.31
C THR A 228 3.65 8.02 -5.76
N ARG A 229 4.50 7.21 -6.41
CA ARG A 229 4.29 6.80 -7.80
C ARG A 229 2.98 6.03 -7.99
N ILE A 230 2.61 5.16 -7.06
CA ILE A 230 1.32 4.45 -7.07
C ILE A 230 0.15 5.43 -6.93
N LYS A 231 0.26 6.43 -6.04
CA LYS A 231 -0.76 7.47 -5.89
C LYS A 231 -0.94 8.27 -7.18
N GLU A 232 0.16 8.64 -7.84
CA GLU A 232 0.12 9.32 -9.15
C GLU A 232 -0.54 8.45 -10.23
N LEU A 233 -0.17 7.18 -10.33
CA LEU A 233 -0.78 6.25 -11.29
C LEU A 233 -2.28 6.05 -11.06
N MET A 234 -2.74 6.13 -9.80
CA MET A 234 -4.16 6.09 -9.48
C MET A 234 -4.89 7.38 -9.93
N VAL A 235 -4.22 8.54 -9.82
CA VAL A 235 -4.73 9.82 -10.34
C VAL A 235 -4.81 9.76 -11.87
N ASP A 236 -3.79 9.21 -12.53
CA ASP A 236 -3.78 8.97 -13.98
C ASP A 236 -4.96 8.08 -14.41
N LEU A 237 -5.20 6.98 -13.70
CA LEU A 237 -6.34 6.08 -13.94
C LEU A 237 -7.67 6.82 -13.80
N SER A 238 -7.85 7.62 -12.75
CA SER A 238 -9.08 8.39 -12.58
C SER A 238 -9.30 9.44 -13.67
N SER A 239 -8.23 10.08 -14.13
CA SER A 239 -8.28 10.98 -15.28
C SER A 239 -8.73 10.26 -16.54
N ASN A 240 -8.19 9.07 -16.80
CA ASN A 240 -8.58 8.27 -17.97
C ASN A 240 -10.05 7.84 -17.91
N CYS A 241 -10.56 7.50 -16.73
CA CYS A 241 -11.98 7.21 -16.54
C CYS A 241 -12.88 8.43 -16.80
N MET A 242 -12.48 9.61 -16.31
CA MET A 242 -13.22 10.87 -16.55
C MET A 242 -13.21 11.26 -18.04
N ASP A 243 -12.07 11.15 -18.70
CA ASP A 243 -11.95 11.39 -20.14
C ASP A 243 -12.85 10.46 -20.96
N LEU A 244 -12.85 9.16 -20.65
CA LEU A 244 -13.69 8.20 -21.35
C LEU A 244 -15.19 8.48 -21.08
N ALA A 245 -15.56 8.87 -19.87
CA ALA A 245 -16.93 9.25 -19.53
C ALA A 245 -17.41 10.47 -20.33
N LEU A 246 -16.55 11.48 -20.49
CA LEU A 246 -16.83 12.66 -21.31
C LEU A 246 -16.96 12.30 -22.80
N LYS A 247 -16.10 11.41 -23.31
CA LYS A 247 -16.17 10.92 -24.70
C LYS A 247 -17.46 10.15 -24.99
N GLU A 248 -17.80 9.14 -24.18
CA GLU A 248 -19.04 8.37 -24.34
C GLU A 248 -20.28 9.28 -24.28
N LYS A 249 -20.25 10.34 -23.46
CA LYS A 249 -21.33 11.34 -23.43
C LYS A 249 -21.45 12.10 -24.75
N ARG A 250 -20.34 12.58 -25.32
CA ARG A 250 -20.34 13.34 -26.58
C ARG A 250 -20.87 12.48 -27.74
N GLU A 251 -20.41 11.24 -27.84
CA GLU A 251 -20.86 10.27 -28.85
C GLU A 251 -22.37 9.98 -28.76
N ASN A 252 -22.91 9.91 -27.54
CA ASN A 252 -24.36 9.72 -27.32
C ASN A 252 -25.20 10.95 -27.72
N ARG A 253 -24.64 12.18 -27.63
CA ARG A 253 -25.31 13.40 -28.12
C ARG A 253 -25.42 13.41 -29.65
N ASP A 254 -24.36 12.99 -30.34
CA ASP A 254 -24.30 12.94 -31.80
C ASP A 254 -25.16 11.80 -32.37
N GLY A 255 -25.25 10.68 -31.62
CA GLY A 255 -25.96 9.46 -32.02
C GLY A 255 -27.46 9.41 -31.67
N LYS A 256 -28.25 10.50 -31.78
CA LYS A 256 -29.74 10.55 -31.68
C LYS A 256 -30.45 9.75 -30.55
N LYS A 257 -29.76 9.19 -29.56
CA LYS A 257 -30.33 8.47 -28.41
C LYS A 257 -30.42 9.42 -27.22
N LYS A 258 -31.58 10.04 -27.04
CA LYS A 258 -31.92 10.85 -25.85
C LYS A 258 -32.04 9.95 -24.61
N ASN A 259 -30.92 9.55 -24.02
CA ASN A 259 -30.92 8.92 -22.69
C ASN A 259 -30.10 9.76 -21.70
N ASN A 260 -30.50 11.03 -21.54
CA ASN A 260 -29.82 12.02 -20.68
C ASN A 260 -29.65 11.57 -19.21
N ASN A 261 -30.54 10.71 -18.71
CA ASN A 261 -30.46 10.23 -17.32
C ASN A 261 -29.34 9.20 -17.12
N GLY A 262 -28.94 8.49 -18.17
CA GLY A 262 -27.82 7.54 -18.15
C GLY A 262 -26.46 8.23 -18.17
N SER A 263 -26.31 9.28 -18.97
CA SER A 263 -25.07 10.06 -19.10
C SER A 263 -24.75 10.85 -17.82
N ALA A 264 -25.73 11.54 -17.25
CA ALA A 264 -25.53 12.31 -16.01
C ALA A 264 -25.14 11.41 -14.83
N LYS A 265 -25.80 10.24 -14.67
CA LYS A 265 -25.44 9.25 -13.64
C LYS A 265 -24.03 8.72 -13.84
N MET A 266 -23.63 8.42 -15.08
CA MET A 266 -22.28 7.96 -15.38
C MET A 266 -21.22 9.01 -15.06
N LEU A 267 -21.43 10.27 -15.47
CA LEU A 267 -20.53 11.37 -15.13
C LEU A 267 -20.44 11.59 -13.62
N TRP A 268 -21.56 11.48 -12.89
CA TRP A 268 -21.56 11.55 -11.43
C TRP A 268 -20.69 10.46 -10.80
N ARG A 269 -20.79 9.21 -11.29
CA ARG A 269 -19.93 8.11 -10.82
C ARG A 269 -18.45 8.38 -11.13
N ALA A 270 -18.14 8.90 -12.31
CA ALA A 270 -16.76 9.28 -12.67
C ALA A 270 -16.22 10.39 -11.76
N PHE A 271 -17.04 11.40 -11.45
CA PHE A 271 -16.71 12.47 -10.52
C PHE A 271 -16.47 11.94 -9.09
N GLN A 272 -17.36 11.08 -8.58
CA GLN A 272 -17.22 10.46 -7.26
C GLN A 272 -15.93 9.65 -7.17
N PHE A 273 -15.60 8.87 -8.21
CA PHE A 273 -14.34 8.13 -8.28
C PHE A 273 -13.13 9.08 -8.26
N GLY A 274 -13.11 10.11 -9.12
CA GLY A 274 -12.06 11.12 -9.14
C GLY A 274 -11.85 11.79 -7.78
N PHE A 275 -12.93 12.11 -7.06
CA PHE A 275 -12.86 12.69 -5.72
C PHE A 275 -12.36 11.71 -4.64
N ARG A 276 -12.72 10.42 -4.73
CA ARG A 276 -12.15 9.39 -3.85
C ARG A 276 -10.66 9.23 -4.08
N VAL A 277 -10.22 9.25 -5.34
CA VAL A 277 -8.80 9.23 -5.70
C VAL A 277 -8.08 10.48 -5.20
N TYR A 278 -8.68 11.67 -5.31
CA TYR A 278 -8.14 12.90 -4.71
C TYR A 278 -7.85 12.74 -3.21
N LYS A 279 -8.83 12.22 -2.46
CA LYS A 279 -8.68 11.98 -1.01
C LYS A 279 -7.59 10.95 -0.70
N PHE A 280 -7.48 9.91 -1.52
CA PHE A 280 -6.47 8.85 -1.35
C PHE A 280 -5.06 9.34 -1.67
N ALA A 281 -4.89 10.02 -2.81
CA ALA A 281 -3.60 10.51 -3.28
C ALA A 281 -3.13 11.75 -2.53
N GLY A 282 -4.05 12.48 -1.87
CA GLY A 282 -3.77 13.73 -1.16
C GLY A 282 -3.74 14.96 -2.08
N GLY A 283 -4.09 14.78 -3.36
CA GLY A 283 -4.04 15.82 -4.38
C GLY A 283 -4.37 15.27 -5.77
N HIS A 284 -4.48 16.17 -6.73
CA HIS A 284 -4.60 15.89 -8.16
C HIS A 284 -3.45 16.55 -8.91
N ASP A 285 -3.10 16.02 -10.08
CA ASP A 285 -2.25 16.73 -11.02
C ASP A 285 -3.10 17.73 -11.84
N ASP A 286 -2.44 18.57 -12.65
CA ASP A 286 -3.12 19.64 -13.39
C ASP A 286 -4.13 19.07 -14.41
N ARG A 287 -3.87 17.87 -14.96
CA ARG A 287 -4.80 17.18 -15.87
C ARG A 287 -6.05 16.71 -15.12
N ALA A 288 -5.90 16.00 -14.00
CA ALA A 288 -7.03 15.54 -13.21
C ALA A 288 -7.88 16.70 -12.68
N ASP A 289 -7.25 17.80 -12.23
CA ASP A 289 -7.99 18.99 -11.75
C ASP A 289 -8.79 19.67 -12.86
N LYS A 290 -8.27 19.69 -14.10
CA LYS A 290 -9.04 20.18 -15.27
C LYS A 290 -10.21 19.26 -15.58
N LEU A 291 -10.00 17.96 -15.68
CA LEU A 291 -11.02 16.99 -16.06
C LEU A 291 -12.16 16.90 -15.04
N ILE A 292 -11.84 16.93 -13.74
CA ILE A 292 -12.88 16.88 -12.72
C ILE A 292 -13.77 18.13 -12.73
N ARG A 293 -13.25 19.29 -13.14
CA ARG A 293 -14.03 20.52 -13.35
C ARG A 293 -14.92 20.42 -14.58
N GLU A 294 -14.39 19.88 -15.67
CA GLU A 294 -15.15 19.68 -16.91
C GLU A 294 -16.30 18.69 -16.71
N VAL A 295 -16.04 17.55 -16.04
CA VAL A 295 -17.08 16.61 -15.63
C VAL A 295 -18.13 17.28 -14.75
N ALA A 296 -17.71 18.11 -13.78
CA ALA A 296 -18.64 18.83 -12.93
C ALA A 296 -19.53 19.81 -13.70
N GLN A 297 -18.94 20.60 -14.62
CA GLN A 297 -19.69 21.53 -15.47
C GLN A 297 -20.71 20.79 -16.34
N GLU A 298 -20.30 19.68 -16.95
CA GLU A 298 -21.19 18.86 -17.79
C GLU A 298 -22.36 18.26 -17.02
N ILE A 299 -22.17 17.89 -15.75
CA ILE A 299 -23.27 17.48 -14.84
C ILE A 299 -24.19 18.67 -14.53
N GLU A 300 -23.62 19.85 -14.29
CA GLU A 300 -24.40 21.05 -13.96
C GLU A 300 -25.25 21.57 -15.13
N THR A 301 -24.84 21.31 -16.38
CA THR A 301 -25.59 21.70 -17.59
C THR A 301 -26.69 20.71 -18.00
N GLU A 302 -26.75 19.50 -17.42
CA GLU A 302 -27.70 18.45 -17.81
C GLU A 302 -29.02 18.43 -17.02
N ASN A 303 -29.14 19.23 -15.95
CA ASN A 303 -30.33 19.34 -15.09
C ASN A 303 -31.03 20.69 -15.23
#